data_AF-A0A1B9ASR9-F1
#
_entry.id   AF-A0A1B9ASR9-F1
#
_cell.length_a   1.000
_cell.length_b   1.000
_cell.length_c   1.000
_cell.angle_alpha   90.00
_cell.angle_beta   90.00
_cell.angle_gamma   90.00
#
_symmetry.space_group_name_H-M   'P 1'
#
loop_
_entity.id
_entity.type
_entity.pdbx_description
1 polymer ?
#
loop_
_entity_poly.entity_id
_entity_poly.type
_entity_poly.pdbx_seq_one_letter_code
_entity_poly.pdbx_strand_id
1 'polypeptide(L)'
;MDGTLLSNSIYSLKGTDLRIIYSLLTNLNLKELIPFNFNKIISRKHNTDYVNCLLEKTDEYFHLSDEALQVSLFQEMNKTLELEGVYYSEAFHVDNQCEEIVEKVYQIYINQEKSFLQNTEQIEFTRIHHIIHYQLRQLFYEVEYRFQNLSVEDQQDFLNTIYEFIIQLSEDEKWILLQQLPANYLSIEVFKEIELSTLLIQVSNISLPSFFDMFTKLLMNYNEKLPMNIPLINQENISPTTKLLTSPYFITPYVLGGRVLQINYQHHAIKKRLMPFILMQITLAYLCDENSVSSPVLFLNEWKRRVEEYRQLEYHSDLLEMKHIEMSSSVHKSRQRINEFANQKKHIQERLNIEMYKLKSTLLFMDINELKINQSFEKHRTEYIHIQKKLNQLAASKSNEILETSLIKQFTNKLLNMSVTLDQLGKEKKVDELLESLVRDILDSDSDFKRADRIGIKQIQKELTDIDFMIETENKIKSKYEKELIKLNQQLQECSDKVKQIENENYGIKEVAQSI
;
A
#
# COMPACT_ATOMS: atom_id res chain seq x y z
N MET A 1 -9.45 -5.15 34.85
CA MET A 1 -9.02 -4.00 35.68
C MET A 1 -7.77 -3.38 35.06
N ASP A 2 -6.84 -4.21 34.60
CA ASP A 2 -5.67 -3.78 33.83
C ASP A 2 -6.06 -3.13 32.50
N GLY A 3 -7.07 -3.67 31.82
CA GLY A 3 -7.61 -3.13 30.58
C GLY A 3 -8.07 -1.67 30.69
N THR A 4 -8.94 -1.38 31.65
CA THR A 4 -9.45 -0.02 31.92
C THR A 4 -8.34 0.94 32.37
N LEU A 5 -7.35 0.46 33.14
CA LEU A 5 -6.21 1.30 33.53
C LEU A 5 -5.38 1.70 32.31
N LEU A 6 -5.03 0.74 31.46
CA LEU A 6 -4.25 1.01 30.25
C LEU A 6 -5.02 1.86 29.23
N SER A 7 -6.30 1.58 28.99
CA SER A 7 -7.12 2.36 28.06
C SER A 7 -7.24 3.82 28.51
N ASN A 8 -7.52 4.04 29.81
CA ASN A 8 -7.59 5.38 30.37
C ASN A 8 -6.25 6.11 30.24
N SER A 9 -5.15 5.39 30.45
CA SER A 9 -3.79 5.93 30.30
C SER A 9 -3.48 6.32 28.85
N ILE A 10 -3.96 5.57 27.86
CA ILE A 10 -3.81 5.94 26.45
C ILE A 10 -4.62 7.20 26.14
N TYR A 11 -5.87 7.29 26.60
CA TYR A 11 -6.74 8.43 26.32
C TYR A 11 -6.26 9.74 26.95
N SER A 12 -5.52 9.66 28.07
CA SER A 12 -4.97 10.83 28.75
C SER A 12 -3.70 11.37 28.09
N LEU A 13 -2.95 10.55 27.34
CA LEU A 13 -1.70 10.97 26.72
C LEU A 13 -1.92 12.00 25.61
N LYS A 14 -1.23 13.14 25.70
CA LYS A 14 -1.41 14.27 24.79
C LYS A 14 -0.08 14.97 24.49
N GLY A 15 -0.08 15.85 23.50
CA GLY A 15 1.05 16.74 23.22
C GLY A 15 2.36 16.01 22.91
N THR A 16 3.47 16.57 23.39
CA THR A 16 4.82 16.04 23.07
C THR A 16 5.07 14.67 23.69
N ASP A 17 4.51 14.38 24.87
CA ASP A 17 4.67 13.08 25.54
C ASP A 17 4.14 11.92 24.69
N LEU A 18 2.91 12.07 24.16
CA LEU A 18 2.33 11.08 23.26
C LEU A 18 3.20 10.84 22.02
N ARG A 19 3.73 11.90 21.42
CA ARG A 19 4.57 11.84 20.21
C ARG A 19 5.90 11.17 20.48
N ILE A 20 6.48 11.39 21.65
CA ILE A 20 7.72 10.73 22.06
C ILE A 20 7.48 9.24 22.31
N ILE A 21 6.45 8.87 23.08
CA ILE A 21 6.11 7.48 23.37
C ILE A 21 5.83 6.72 22.05
N TYR A 22 5.08 7.34 21.13
CA TYR A 22 4.82 6.76 19.82
C TYR A 22 6.09 6.61 18.97
N SER A 23 6.97 7.61 18.98
CA SER A 23 8.25 7.56 18.27
C SER A 23 9.17 6.47 18.82
N LEU A 24 9.20 6.29 20.14
CA LEU A 24 9.93 5.20 20.79
C LEU A 24 9.41 3.83 20.35
N LEU A 25 8.09 3.64 20.26
CA LEU A 25 7.56 2.35 19.81
C LEU A 25 7.79 2.12 18.32
N THR A 26 7.68 3.15 17.48
CA THR A 26 7.67 2.99 16.01
C THR A 26 9.04 3.05 15.35
N ASN A 27 9.94 3.90 15.85
CA ASN A 27 11.19 4.30 15.17
C ASN A 27 12.47 3.95 15.95
N LEU A 28 12.38 3.25 17.09
CA LEU A 28 13.57 2.91 17.86
C LEU A 28 14.51 1.99 17.07
N ASN A 29 15.62 2.55 16.61
CA ASN A 29 16.68 1.81 15.96
C ASN A 29 17.79 1.51 16.97
N LEU A 30 18.11 0.23 17.19
CA LEU A 30 19.19 -0.17 18.10
C LEU A 30 20.53 0.49 17.78
N LYS A 31 20.79 0.81 16.51
CA LYS A 31 22.04 1.47 16.11
C LYS A 31 22.23 2.81 16.81
N GLU A 32 21.15 3.49 17.13
CA GLU A 32 21.17 4.76 17.87
C GLU A 32 21.34 4.53 19.39
N LEU A 33 21.08 3.31 19.89
CA LEU A 33 21.29 2.90 21.29
C LEU A 33 22.65 2.20 21.55
N ILE A 34 23.32 1.67 20.53
CA ILE A 34 24.59 0.92 20.65
C ILE A 34 25.79 1.74 21.21
N PRO A 35 25.95 3.06 20.95
CA PRO A 35 27.07 3.84 21.50
C PRO A 35 27.11 3.85 23.04
N PHE A 36 25.99 3.59 23.72
CA PHE A 36 25.83 3.77 25.15
C PHE A 36 26.45 2.65 26.01
N ASN A 37 26.55 1.42 25.51
CA ASN A 37 27.10 0.28 26.27
C ASN A 37 28.56 -0.07 25.95
N PHE A 38 29.12 0.39 24.83
CA PHE A 38 30.38 -0.18 24.32
C PHE A 38 31.64 0.67 24.44
N ASN A 39 31.59 1.94 24.85
CA ASN A 39 32.82 2.73 24.97
C ASN A 39 32.81 3.65 26.18
N LYS A 40 33.55 3.26 27.22
CA LYS A 40 33.99 4.12 28.33
C LYS A 40 34.86 5.33 27.90
N ILE A 41 35.03 5.62 26.61
CA ILE A 41 36.11 6.51 26.12
C ILE A 41 35.71 7.49 24.97
N ILE A 42 34.54 7.39 24.31
CA ILE A 42 34.33 8.17 23.06
C ILE A 42 33.27 9.28 23.24
N SER A 43 33.78 10.48 23.49
CA SER A 43 33.23 11.83 23.29
C SER A 43 31.72 12.10 23.45
N ARG A 44 31.41 13.12 24.25
CA ARG A 44 30.10 13.80 24.46
C ARG A 44 29.24 14.08 23.22
N LYS A 45 29.77 13.97 21.99
CA LYS A 45 29.05 14.20 20.73
C LYS A 45 28.01 13.11 20.41
N HIS A 46 28.18 11.87 20.85
CA HIS A 46 27.26 10.79 20.45
C HIS A 46 25.99 10.68 21.31
N ASN A 47 25.99 11.23 22.53
CA ASN A 47 24.84 11.15 23.43
C ASN A 47 23.71 12.11 23.04
N THR A 48 24.05 13.25 22.44
CA THR A 48 23.09 14.19 21.84
C THR A 48 22.44 13.62 20.60
N ASP A 49 23.09 12.68 19.91
CA ASP A 49 22.61 12.16 18.63
C ASP A 49 21.31 11.33 18.79
N TYR A 50 21.18 10.52 19.85
CA TYR A 50 19.94 9.77 20.12
C TYR A 50 18.77 10.66 20.48
N VAL A 51 18.95 11.57 21.45
CA VAL A 51 17.87 12.46 21.91
C VAL A 51 17.43 13.40 20.78
N ASN A 52 18.37 13.93 20.01
CA ASN A 52 18.04 14.76 18.85
C ASN A 52 17.32 13.93 17.76
N CYS A 53 17.75 12.70 17.50
CA CYS A 53 17.07 11.84 16.54
C CYS A 53 15.64 11.49 17.00
N LEU A 54 15.46 11.18 18.28
CA LEU A 54 14.14 10.93 18.85
C LEU A 54 13.24 12.17 18.74
N LEU A 55 13.78 13.36 18.97
CA LEU A 55 13.07 14.62 18.79
C LEU A 55 12.74 14.90 17.32
N GLU A 56 13.67 14.69 16.39
CA GLU A 56 13.43 14.81 14.95
C GLU A 56 12.29 13.87 14.50
N LYS A 57 12.25 12.64 15.04
CA LYS A 57 11.15 11.70 14.80
C LYS A 57 9.85 12.10 15.46
N THR A 58 9.92 12.70 16.64
CA THR A 58 8.75 13.27 17.33
C THR A 58 8.15 14.41 16.51
N ASP A 59 9.00 15.25 15.90
CA ASP A 59 8.62 16.40 15.07
C ASP A 59 7.81 15.97 13.84
N GLU A 60 8.09 14.79 13.27
CA GLU A 60 7.33 14.21 12.16
C GLU A 60 5.84 14.02 12.51
N TYR A 61 5.45 13.93 13.78
CA TYR A 61 4.07 13.65 14.22
C TYR A 61 3.29 14.87 14.74
N PHE A 62 3.84 16.09 14.69
CA PHE A 62 3.10 17.29 15.14
C PHE A 62 1.93 17.69 14.24
N HIS A 63 1.93 17.22 12.99
CA HIS A 63 0.81 17.47 12.07
C HIS A 63 -0.42 16.59 12.36
N LEU A 64 -0.28 15.54 13.18
CA LEU A 64 -1.37 14.65 13.58
C LEU A 64 -2.05 15.19 14.85
N SER A 65 -3.36 14.98 14.96
CA SER A 65 -4.10 15.24 16.21
C SER A 65 -3.73 14.22 17.28
N ASP A 66 -3.95 14.57 18.55
CA ASP A 66 -3.63 13.67 19.66
C ASP A 66 -4.47 12.39 19.58
N GLU A 67 -5.74 12.49 19.22
CA GLU A 67 -6.64 11.34 19.09
C GLU A 67 -6.21 10.39 17.95
N ALA A 68 -5.78 10.96 16.83
CA ALA A 68 -5.24 10.18 15.73
C ALA A 68 -3.99 9.40 16.18
N LEU A 69 -3.12 10.05 16.94
CA LEU A 69 -1.90 9.42 17.40
C LEU A 69 -2.13 8.42 18.54
N GLN A 70 -3.11 8.64 19.41
CA GLN A 70 -3.56 7.67 20.41
C GLN A 70 -4.08 6.39 19.75
N VAL A 71 -4.92 6.50 18.72
CA VAL A 71 -5.40 5.35 17.94
C VAL A 71 -4.22 4.63 17.27
N SER A 72 -3.30 5.36 16.66
CA SER A 72 -2.12 4.77 16.02
C SER A 72 -1.18 4.08 17.02
N LEU A 73 -0.97 4.66 18.22
CA LEU A 73 -0.21 4.03 19.30
C LEU A 73 -0.86 2.72 19.73
N PHE A 74 -2.18 2.74 19.96
CA PHE A 74 -2.94 1.55 20.31
C PHE A 74 -2.86 0.46 19.22
N GLN A 75 -2.97 0.83 17.95
CA GLN A 75 -2.83 -0.11 16.83
C GLN A 75 -1.41 -0.67 16.71
N GLU A 76 -0.37 0.14 16.92
CA GLU A 76 1.02 -0.32 16.87
C GLU A 76 1.33 -1.29 18.01
N MET A 77 0.73 -1.11 19.20
CA MET A 77 0.82 -2.09 20.29
C MET A 77 0.18 -3.43 19.91
N ASN A 78 -1.03 -3.39 19.33
CA ASN A 78 -1.70 -4.60 18.82
C ASN A 78 -0.87 -5.31 17.75
N LYS A 79 -0.33 -4.55 16.78
CA LYS A 79 0.55 -5.05 15.72
C LYS A 79 1.82 -5.68 16.25
N THR A 80 2.45 -5.05 17.24
CA THR A 80 3.68 -5.54 17.87
C THR A 80 3.44 -6.85 18.64
N LEU A 81 2.24 -7.03 19.17
CA LEU A 81 1.85 -8.22 19.92
C LEU A 81 1.11 -9.26 19.07
N GLU A 82 0.89 -8.98 17.78
CA GLU A 82 0.16 -9.83 16.83
C GLU A 82 -1.25 -10.17 17.34
N LEU A 83 -1.95 -9.18 17.89
CA LEU A 83 -3.34 -9.29 18.34
C LEU A 83 -4.31 -9.03 17.19
N GLU A 84 -5.38 -9.80 17.08
CA GLU A 84 -6.38 -9.61 16.01
C GLU A 84 -7.10 -8.26 16.15
N GLY A 85 -7.43 -7.63 15.02
CA GLY A 85 -8.18 -6.38 15.01
C GLY A 85 -9.66 -6.59 15.36
N VAL A 86 -10.18 -5.80 16.30
CA VAL A 86 -11.60 -5.83 16.71
C VAL A 86 -12.29 -4.50 16.40
N TYR A 87 -13.58 -4.53 16.07
CA TYR A 87 -14.34 -3.29 15.90
C TYR A 87 -14.63 -2.63 17.25
N TYR A 88 -13.89 -1.58 17.58
CA TYR A 88 -14.10 -0.80 18.81
C TYR A 88 -15.29 0.17 18.68
N SER A 89 -16.51 -0.33 18.86
CA SER A 89 -17.73 0.51 18.82
C SER A 89 -17.97 1.29 20.12
N GLU A 90 -17.45 0.77 21.23
CA GLU A 90 -17.70 1.20 22.62
C GLU A 90 -16.41 1.08 23.44
N ALA A 91 -16.34 1.81 24.56
CA ALA A 91 -15.15 1.86 25.41
C ALA A 91 -14.73 0.47 25.94
N PHE A 92 -15.71 -0.38 26.30
CA PHE A 92 -15.41 -1.71 26.84
C PHE A 92 -14.66 -2.60 25.83
N HIS A 93 -14.86 -2.41 24.52
CA HIS A 93 -14.10 -3.15 23.50
C HIS A 93 -12.62 -2.77 23.53
N VAL A 94 -12.32 -1.48 23.77
CA VAL A 94 -10.93 -1.01 23.91
C VAL A 94 -10.34 -1.53 25.22
N ASP A 95 -11.10 -1.49 26.32
CA ASP A 95 -10.67 -2.04 27.61
C ASP A 95 -10.30 -3.52 27.51
N ASN A 96 -11.12 -4.33 26.82
CA ASN A 96 -10.84 -5.75 26.61
C ASN A 96 -9.56 -5.96 25.79
N GLN A 97 -9.37 -5.20 24.71
CA GLN A 97 -8.15 -5.29 23.92
C GLN A 97 -6.91 -4.86 24.74
N CYS A 98 -7.06 -3.83 25.57
CA CYS A 98 -6.02 -3.40 26.49
C CYS A 98 -5.68 -4.49 27.53
N GLU A 99 -6.67 -5.23 28.04
CA GLU A 99 -6.44 -6.37 28.93
C GLU A 99 -5.64 -7.47 28.21
N GLU A 100 -5.94 -7.76 26.94
CA GLU A 100 -5.17 -8.71 26.13
C GLU A 100 -3.73 -8.25 25.88
N ILE A 101 -3.52 -6.95 25.62
CA ILE A 101 -2.18 -6.34 25.51
C ILE A 101 -1.39 -6.59 26.79
N VAL A 102 -1.97 -6.28 27.95
CA VAL A 102 -1.32 -6.47 29.25
C VAL A 102 -0.99 -7.94 29.49
N GLU A 103 -1.94 -8.84 29.25
CA GLU A 103 -1.72 -10.29 29.40
C GLU A 103 -0.59 -10.79 28.49
N LYS A 104 -0.57 -10.41 27.20
CA LYS A 104 0.50 -10.81 26.28
C LYS A 104 1.87 -10.33 26.75
N VAL A 105 1.96 -9.08 27.21
CA VAL A 105 3.22 -8.52 27.74
C VAL A 105 3.64 -9.23 29.03
N TYR A 106 2.70 -9.52 29.91
CA TYR A 106 2.95 -10.26 31.15
C TYR A 106 3.48 -11.68 30.86
N GLN A 107 2.88 -12.38 29.89
CA GLN A 107 3.35 -13.69 29.44
C GLN A 107 4.72 -13.64 28.78
N ILE A 108 5.03 -12.59 28.02
CA ILE A 108 6.39 -12.38 27.47
C ILE A 108 7.40 -12.34 28.61
N TYR A 109 7.11 -11.61 29.70
CA TYR A 109 8.03 -11.54 30.84
C TYR A 109 8.17 -12.85 31.60
N ILE A 110 7.06 -13.54 31.88
CA ILE A 110 7.09 -14.86 32.53
C ILE A 110 8.01 -15.83 31.77
N ASN A 111 7.92 -15.83 30.44
CA ASN A 111 8.67 -16.77 29.61
C ASN A 111 10.14 -16.40 29.43
N GLN A 112 10.49 -15.11 29.50
CA GLN A 112 11.84 -14.62 29.20
C GLN A 112 12.69 -14.36 30.46
N GLU A 113 12.07 -13.99 31.59
CA GLU A 113 12.76 -13.50 32.78
C GLU A 113 12.41 -14.34 34.02
N LYS A 114 13.31 -15.25 34.43
CA LYS A 114 13.11 -16.06 35.63
C LYS A 114 12.98 -15.23 36.91
N SER A 115 13.67 -14.10 36.97
CA SER A 115 13.59 -13.13 38.06
C SER A 115 12.23 -12.44 38.12
N PHE A 116 11.46 -12.37 37.03
CA PHE A 116 10.11 -11.82 37.05
C PHE A 116 9.17 -12.73 37.86
N LEU A 117 9.17 -14.03 37.55
CA LEU A 117 8.35 -15.06 38.23
C LEU A 117 8.57 -15.12 39.74
N GLN A 118 9.81 -14.98 40.20
CA GLN A 118 10.14 -15.03 41.64
C GLN A 118 9.55 -13.85 42.43
N ASN A 119 9.20 -12.76 41.75
CA ASN A 119 8.73 -11.53 42.37
C ASN A 119 7.20 -11.36 42.30
N THR A 120 6.52 -12.07 41.38
CA THR A 120 5.06 -12.00 41.25
C THR A 120 4.32 -12.79 42.33
N GLU A 121 5.00 -13.70 43.03
CA GLU A 121 4.44 -14.52 44.12
C GLU A 121 4.30 -13.77 45.46
N GLN A 122 4.89 -12.57 45.60
CA GLN A 122 5.06 -11.91 46.91
C GLN A 122 4.07 -10.76 47.16
N ILE A 123 3.33 -10.28 46.14
CA ILE A 123 2.48 -9.08 46.26
C ILE A 123 1.17 -9.24 45.47
N GLU A 124 0.03 -8.90 46.09
CA GLU A 124 -1.30 -8.83 45.46
C GLU A 124 -1.42 -7.61 44.54
N PHE A 125 -0.69 -7.62 43.44
CA PHE A 125 -0.79 -6.61 42.39
C PHE A 125 -1.48 -7.19 41.15
N THR A 126 -2.06 -6.29 40.35
CA THR A 126 -2.51 -6.67 39.02
C THR A 126 -1.32 -6.86 38.08
N ARG A 127 -1.56 -7.41 36.88
CA ARG A 127 -0.48 -7.73 35.95
C ARG A 127 0.27 -6.50 35.49
N ILE A 128 -0.43 -5.39 35.22
CA ILE A 128 0.22 -4.15 34.79
C ILE A 128 1.08 -3.56 35.92
N HIS A 129 0.62 -3.66 37.17
CA HIS A 129 1.40 -3.25 38.32
C HIS A 129 2.64 -4.14 38.50
N HIS A 130 2.52 -5.47 38.38
CA HIS A 130 3.69 -6.36 38.38
C HIS A 130 4.71 -5.98 37.30
N ILE A 131 4.25 -5.67 36.08
CA ILE A 131 5.13 -5.19 35.00
C ILE A 131 5.85 -3.91 35.44
N ILE A 132 5.12 -2.90 35.90
CA ILE A 132 5.67 -1.60 36.31
C ILE A 132 6.67 -1.76 37.47
N HIS A 133 6.30 -2.46 38.55
CA HIS A 133 7.18 -2.67 39.70
C HIS A 133 8.45 -3.41 39.30
N TYR A 134 8.34 -4.41 38.41
CA TYR A 134 9.53 -5.08 37.90
C TYR A 134 10.42 -4.15 37.10
N GLN A 135 9.86 -3.32 36.20
CA GLN A 135 10.64 -2.31 35.48
C GLN A 135 11.32 -1.35 36.45
N LEU A 136 10.59 -0.77 37.39
CA LEU A 136 11.15 0.17 38.36
C LEU A 136 12.27 -0.44 39.19
N ARG A 137 12.14 -1.72 39.57
CA ARG A 137 13.23 -2.44 40.23
C ARG A 137 14.49 -2.51 39.37
N GLN A 138 14.37 -2.83 38.08
CA GLN A 138 15.53 -2.80 37.17
C GLN A 138 16.14 -1.39 37.10
N LEU A 139 15.29 -0.36 37.06
CA LEU A 139 15.73 1.02 37.08
C LEU A 139 16.47 1.36 38.38
N PHE A 140 15.97 0.95 39.55
CA PHE A 140 16.59 1.24 40.83
C PHE A 140 17.94 0.55 41.00
N TYR A 141 18.12 -0.64 40.44
CA TYR A 141 19.45 -1.27 40.40
C TYR A 141 20.46 -0.45 39.59
N GLU A 142 20.04 0.12 38.45
CA GLU A 142 20.88 1.02 37.66
C GLU A 142 21.19 2.32 38.41
N VAL A 143 20.24 2.84 39.19
CA VAL A 143 20.46 4.03 40.02
C VAL A 143 21.39 3.72 41.18
N GLU A 144 21.26 2.58 41.84
CA GLU A 144 22.15 2.16 42.93
C GLU A 144 23.61 2.08 42.47
N TYR A 145 23.87 1.43 41.32
CA TYR A 145 25.21 1.39 40.75
C TYR A 145 25.82 2.79 40.58
N ARG A 146 25.00 3.77 40.21
CA ARG A 146 25.44 5.16 40.00
C ARG A 146 25.56 5.94 41.29
N PHE A 147 24.66 5.73 42.24
CA PHE A 147 24.70 6.31 43.58
C PHE A 147 26.03 6.00 44.28
N GLN A 148 26.51 4.76 44.16
CA GLN A 148 27.81 4.35 44.70
C GLN A 148 29.01 5.14 44.12
N ASN A 149 28.85 5.80 42.98
CA ASN A 149 29.89 6.62 42.34
C ASN A 149 29.79 8.12 42.67
N LEU A 150 28.78 8.55 43.43
CA LEU A 150 28.65 9.93 43.90
C LEU A 150 29.64 10.25 45.04
N SER A 151 29.86 11.55 45.29
CA SER A 151 30.60 11.98 46.48
C SER A 151 29.81 11.64 47.75
N VAL A 152 30.48 11.48 48.89
CA VAL A 152 29.82 11.17 50.18
C VAL A 152 28.81 12.26 50.56
N GLU A 153 29.11 13.53 50.24
CA GLU A 153 28.21 14.66 50.46
C GLU A 153 26.95 14.54 49.59
N ASP A 154 27.12 14.27 48.30
CA ASP A 154 25.98 14.09 47.38
C ASP A 154 25.16 12.84 47.71
N GLN A 155 25.79 11.76 48.16
CA GLN A 155 25.09 10.57 48.65
C GLN A 155 24.22 10.89 49.86
N GLN A 156 24.74 11.70 50.78
CA GLN A 156 24.01 12.13 51.97
C GLN A 156 22.84 13.06 51.60
N ASP A 157 23.03 14.02 50.70
CA ASP A 157 21.96 14.91 50.24
C ASP A 157 20.86 14.14 49.47
N PHE A 158 21.25 13.13 48.69
CA PHE A 158 20.31 12.26 47.98
C PHE A 158 19.46 11.45 48.98
N LEU A 159 20.08 10.85 50.00
CA LEU A 159 19.37 10.13 51.06
C LEU A 159 18.50 11.05 51.94
N ASN A 160 18.96 12.28 52.21
CA ASN A 160 18.17 13.30 52.91
C ASN A 160 16.86 13.58 52.16
N THR A 161 16.92 13.72 50.84
CA THR A 161 15.74 13.99 50.02
C THR A 161 14.72 12.84 50.09
N ILE A 162 15.20 11.59 50.05
CA ILE A 162 14.35 10.40 50.21
C ILE A 162 13.74 10.36 51.62
N TYR A 163 14.51 10.69 52.65
CA TYR A 163 14.05 10.73 54.03
C TYR A 163 12.98 11.80 54.25
N GLU A 164 13.16 12.99 53.69
CA GLU A 164 12.15 14.07 53.73
C GLU A 164 10.83 13.63 53.11
N PHE A 165 10.87 12.92 51.98
CA PHE A 165 9.68 12.33 51.37
C PHE A 165 9.01 11.30 52.28
N ILE A 166 9.79 10.39 52.87
CA ILE A 166 9.26 9.34 53.76
C ILE A 166 8.60 9.94 55.01
N ILE A 167 9.13 11.04 55.56
CA ILE A 167 8.49 11.74 56.68
C ILE A 167 7.16 12.38 56.28
N GLN A 168 6.99 12.76 55.01
CA GLN A 168 5.74 13.35 54.50
C GLN A 168 4.64 12.32 54.23
N LEU A 169 4.97 11.02 54.21
CA LEU A 169 3.96 9.96 54.10
C LEU A 169 3.01 9.97 55.31
N SER A 170 1.82 9.40 55.14
CA SER A 170 0.89 9.18 56.25
C SER A 170 1.45 8.19 57.28
N GLU A 171 0.94 8.22 58.51
CA GLU A 171 1.41 7.31 59.57
C GLU A 171 1.17 5.83 59.23
N ASP A 172 0.08 5.53 58.51
CA ASP A 172 -0.22 4.17 58.05
C ASP A 172 0.80 3.70 56.99
N GLU A 173 1.15 4.56 56.03
CA GLU A 173 2.17 4.30 55.01
C GLU A 173 3.57 4.12 55.62
N LYS A 174 3.94 4.96 56.59
CA LYS A 174 5.20 4.81 57.35
C LYS A 174 5.25 3.50 58.13
N TRP A 175 4.13 3.09 58.72
CA TRP A 175 4.05 1.84 59.46
C TRP A 175 4.22 0.64 58.52
N ILE A 176 3.60 0.65 57.34
CA ILE A 176 3.79 -0.36 56.30
C ILE A 176 5.25 -0.41 55.85
N LEU A 177 5.89 0.74 55.61
CA LEU A 177 7.31 0.81 55.26
C LEU A 177 8.20 0.17 56.32
N LEU A 178 7.92 0.45 57.59
CA LEU A 178 8.68 -0.06 58.72
C LEU A 178 8.55 -1.59 58.87
N GLN A 179 7.40 -2.18 58.51
CA GLN A 179 7.25 -3.64 58.47
C GLN A 179 8.04 -4.30 57.32
N GLN A 180 8.30 -3.55 56.24
CA GLN A 180 8.98 -4.06 55.04
C GLN A 180 10.50 -3.86 55.08
N LEU A 181 10.98 -2.92 55.89
CA LEU A 181 12.41 -2.68 56.07
C LEU A 181 12.96 -3.54 57.22
N PRO A 182 14.23 -3.98 57.15
CA PRO A 182 14.90 -4.69 58.24
C PRO A 182 15.31 -3.71 59.37
N ALA A 183 14.39 -2.86 59.83
CA ALA A 183 14.67 -1.79 60.80
C ALA A 183 13.50 -1.57 61.78
N ASN A 184 13.84 -1.17 63.01
CA ASN A 184 12.86 -0.93 64.07
C ASN A 184 12.34 0.52 64.12
N TYR A 185 12.96 1.44 63.37
CA TYR A 185 12.59 2.85 63.26
C TYR A 185 13.09 3.44 61.94
N LEU A 186 12.46 4.51 61.47
CA LEU A 186 12.87 5.25 60.27
C LEU A 186 13.84 6.38 60.67
N SER A 187 15.10 6.28 60.26
CA SER A 187 16.06 7.39 60.35
C SER A 187 17.02 7.37 59.16
N ILE A 188 17.72 8.47 58.95
CA ILE A 188 18.69 8.54 57.86
C ILE A 188 19.90 7.62 58.08
N GLU A 189 20.29 7.38 59.33
CA GLU A 189 21.36 6.44 59.67
C GLU A 189 20.99 5.02 59.26
N VAL A 190 19.73 4.62 59.49
CA VAL A 190 19.20 3.33 59.04
C VAL A 190 19.23 3.24 57.51
N PHE A 191 18.89 4.32 56.79
CA PHE A 191 18.90 4.32 55.33
C PHE A 191 20.30 4.23 54.72
N LYS A 192 21.35 4.66 55.45
CA LYS A 192 22.74 4.45 55.03
C LYS A 192 23.19 2.99 55.12
N GLU A 193 22.53 2.18 55.94
CA GLU A 193 22.85 0.76 56.16
C GLU A 193 22.06 -0.18 55.24
N ILE A 194 21.05 0.32 54.53
CA ILE A 194 20.20 -0.44 53.61
C ILE A 194 20.65 -0.19 52.17
N GLU A 195 20.63 -1.23 51.33
CA GLU A 195 20.85 -1.08 49.88
C GLU A 195 19.83 -0.08 49.29
N LEU A 196 20.31 0.89 48.50
CA LEU A 196 19.45 1.96 47.99
C LEU A 196 18.33 1.39 47.12
N SER A 197 18.60 0.40 46.29
CA SER A 197 17.56 -0.24 45.46
C SER A 197 16.47 -0.86 46.32
N THR A 198 16.84 -1.55 47.40
CA THR A 198 15.89 -2.12 48.36
C THR A 198 15.02 -1.04 49.00
N LEU A 199 15.61 0.07 49.45
CA LEU A 199 14.85 1.21 49.99
C LEU A 199 13.87 1.78 48.95
N LEU A 200 14.33 2.07 47.73
CA LEU A 200 13.50 2.63 46.66
C LEU A 200 12.35 1.69 46.27
N ILE A 201 12.59 0.36 46.21
CA ILE A 201 11.56 -0.64 45.94
C ILE A 201 10.47 -0.59 47.01
N GLN A 202 10.84 -0.65 48.30
CA GLN A 202 9.84 -0.67 49.37
C GLN A 202 9.03 0.62 49.43
N VAL A 203 9.67 1.79 49.25
CA VAL A 203 8.95 3.06 49.21
C VAL A 203 8.01 3.13 47.99
N SER A 204 8.45 2.64 46.83
CA SER A 204 7.61 2.61 45.62
C SER A 204 6.37 1.72 45.73
N ASN A 205 6.42 0.68 46.57
CA ASN A 205 5.28 -0.22 46.82
C ASN A 205 4.14 0.42 47.62
N ILE A 206 4.42 1.55 48.29
CA ILE A 206 3.48 2.20 49.21
C ILE A 206 2.68 3.28 48.47
N SER A 207 3.37 4.17 47.76
CA SER A 207 2.74 5.24 46.98
C SER A 207 3.49 5.46 45.67
N LEU A 208 3.18 4.60 44.69
CA LEU A 208 3.87 4.59 43.40
C LEU A 208 3.85 5.96 42.68
N PRO A 209 2.71 6.68 42.55
CA PRO A 209 2.68 7.95 41.81
C PRO A 209 3.48 9.05 42.49
N SER A 210 3.27 9.27 43.80
CA SER A 210 3.97 10.33 44.55
C SER A 210 5.46 10.04 44.68
N PHE A 211 5.83 8.76 44.88
CA PHE A 211 7.22 8.35 44.88
C PHE A 211 7.87 8.59 43.52
N PHE A 212 7.20 8.22 42.42
CA PHE A 212 7.79 8.35 41.10
C PHE A 212 7.99 9.82 40.67
N ASP A 213 7.05 10.72 41.00
CA ASP A 213 7.23 12.17 40.80
C ASP A 213 8.41 12.71 41.62
N MET A 214 8.50 12.36 42.91
CA MET A 214 9.65 12.73 43.75
C MET A 214 10.96 12.20 43.19
N PHE A 215 11.01 10.92 42.84
CA PHE A 215 12.19 10.24 42.33
C PHE A 215 12.66 10.85 41.00
N THR A 216 11.73 11.26 40.14
CA THR A 216 12.03 11.93 38.88
C THR A 216 12.65 13.31 39.13
N LYS A 217 12.06 14.11 40.02
CA LYS A 217 12.61 15.42 40.42
C LYS A 217 13.99 15.27 41.04
N LEU A 218 14.16 14.26 41.90
CA LEU A 218 15.42 13.94 42.55
C LEU A 218 16.49 13.62 41.49
N LEU A 219 16.23 12.69 40.57
CA LEU A 219 17.19 12.37 39.51
C LEU A 219 17.50 13.56 38.59
N MET A 220 16.54 14.44 38.33
CA MET A 220 16.78 15.68 37.58
C MET A 220 17.75 16.62 38.31
N ASN A 221 17.58 16.80 39.63
CA ASN A 221 18.44 17.64 40.44
C ASN A 221 19.88 17.12 40.53
N TYR A 222 20.07 15.80 40.53
CA TYR A 222 21.40 15.17 40.56
C TYR A 222 21.96 14.89 39.16
N ASN A 223 21.24 15.23 38.09
CA ASN A 223 21.65 14.89 36.73
C ASN A 223 23.04 15.45 36.35
N GLU A 224 23.33 16.70 36.73
CA GLU A 224 24.62 17.35 36.45
C GLU A 224 25.78 16.80 37.30
N LYS A 225 25.45 16.16 38.43
CA LYS A 225 26.40 15.61 39.40
C LYS A 225 26.71 14.14 39.18
N LEU A 226 25.82 13.41 38.51
CA LEU A 226 26.04 12.03 38.12
C LEU A 226 27.19 11.96 37.10
N PRO A 227 28.12 10.99 37.21
CA PRO A 227 29.35 10.92 36.39
C PRO A 227 29.12 10.77 34.88
N MET A 228 27.86 10.64 34.45
CA MET A 228 27.43 10.80 33.07
C MET A 228 26.16 11.64 33.05
N ASN A 229 26.24 12.91 32.66
CA ASN A 229 25.09 13.77 32.36
C ASN A 229 24.04 12.95 31.59
N ILE A 230 22.93 12.58 32.25
CA ILE A 230 21.80 11.88 31.64
C ILE A 230 21.30 12.82 30.54
N PRO A 231 21.35 12.42 29.25
CA PRO A 231 20.83 13.25 28.18
C PRO A 231 19.31 13.23 28.33
N LEU A 232 18.80 14.26 29.00
CA LEU A 232 17.38 14.49 29.16
C LEU A 232 16.88 15.39 28.03
N ILE A 233 15.61 15.25 27.71
CA ILE A 233 14.96 16.14 26.75
C ILE A 233 14.69 17.48 27.44
N ASN A 234 15.42 18.53 27.04
CA ASN A 234 15.32 19.87 27.60
C ASN A 234 14.20 20.69 26.93
N GLN A 235 12.95 20.20 26.94
CA GLN A 235 11.79 20.96 26.50
C GLN A 235 10.78 21.11 27.65
N GLU A 236 10.22 22.31 27.84
CA GLU A 236 9.32 22.60 28.97
C GLU A 236 7.99 21.82 28.88
N ASN A 237 7.55 21.48 27.66
CA ASN A 237 6.25 20.85 27.40
C ASN A 237 6.22 19.32 27.53
N ILE A 238 7.30 18.71 28.04
CA ILE A 238 7.41 17.26 28.24
C ILE A 238 7.36 16.99 29.74
N SER A 239 6.55 16.01 30.15
CA SER A 239 6.45 15.66 31.55
C SER A 239 7.81 15.16 32.10
N PRO A 240 8.09 15.38 33.38
CA PRO A 240 9.31 14.88 33.99
C PRO A 240 9.49 13.37 33.80
N THR A 241 8.39 12.61 33.94
CA THR A 241 8.33 11.16 33.74
C THR A 241 8.81 10.76 32.35
N THR A 242 8.29 11.39 31.30
CA THR A 242 8.70 11.12 29.92
C THR A 242 10.16 11.50 29.69
N LYS A 243 10.62 12.65 30.19
CA LYS A 243 12.04 13.07 30.08
C LYS A 243 13.00 12.04 30.67
N LEU A 244 12.66 11.50 31.84
CA LEU A 244 13.47 10.51 32.50
C LEU A 244 13.46 9.18 31.73
N LEU A 245 12.28 8.66 31.43
CA LEU A 245 12.13 7.33 30.81
C LEU A 245 12.58 7.31 29.34
N THR A 246 12.67 8.45 28.68
CA THR A 246 13.21 8.54 27.31
C THR A 246 14.71 8.60 27.26
N SER A 247 15.39 8.71 28.41
CA SER A 247 16.85 8.69 28.41
C SER A 247 17.36 7.31 27.97
N PRO A 248 18.37 7.27 27.08
CA PRO A 248 18.97 6.03 26.60
C PRO A 248 19.54 5.19 27.74
N TYR A 249 19.90 5.80 28.87
CA TYR A 249 20.37 5.06 30.04
C TYR A 249 19.30 4.18 30.67
N PHE A 250 18.03 4.57 30.59
CA PHE A 250 16.94 3.78 31.11
C PHE A 250 16.41 2.83 30.05
N ILE A 251 16.42 3.18 28.77
CA ILE A 251 15.93 2.29 27.69
C ILE A 251 16.89 1.12 27.42
N THR A 252 18.20 1.38 27.44
CA THR A 252 19.22 0.41 26.99
C THR A 252 19.20 -0.92 27.77
N PRO A 253 19.10 -0.92 29.12
CA PRO A 253 18.99 -2.17 29.89
C PRO A 253 17.81 -3.05 29.46
N TYR A 254 16.64 -2.48 29.17
CA TYR A 254 15.45 -3.23 28.76
C TYR A 254 15.56 -3.82 27.36
N VAL A 255 16.24 -3.11 26.46
CA VAL A 255 16.38 -3.52 25.07
C VAL A 255 17.48 -4.58 24.90
N LEU A 256 18.59 -4.43 25.64
CA LEU A 256 19.78 -5.28 25.52
C LEU A 256 19.83 -6.43 26.55
N GLY A 257 19.05 -6.37 27.64
CA GLY A 257 18.85 -7.47 28.61
C GLY A 257 20.13 -8.07 29.18
N GLY A 258 21.21 -7.28 29.30
CA GLY A 258 22.54 -7.76 29.71
C GLY A 258 23.19 -8.79 28.76
N ARG A 259 22.54 -9.16 27.65
CA ARG A 259 22.97 -10.19 26.69
C ARG A 259 23.18 -9.55 25.33
N VAL A 260 24.34 -8.93 25.21
CA VAL A 260 24.75 -8.12 24.05
C VAL A 260 25.01 -8.94 22.79
N LEU A 261 25.10 -10.27 22.88
CA LEU A 261 25.72 -11.09 21.83
C LEU A 261 24.78 -11.71 20.77
N GLN A 262 23.46 -11.54 20.85
CA GLN A 262 22.53 -12.17 19.89
C GLN A 262 21.30 -11.32 19.57
N ILE A 263 21.47 -10.03 19.31
CA ILE A 263 20.37 -9.25 18.76
C ILE A 263 20.48 -9.27 17.24
N ASN A 264 19.76 -10.23 16.63
CA ASN A 264 19.39 -10.07 15.23
C ASN A 264 18.55 -8.80 15.13
N TYR A 265 18.96 -7.89 14.23
CA TYR A 265 18.42 -6.55 13.99
C TYR A 265 16.96 -6.53 13.47
N GLN A 266 16.11 -7.46 13.91
CA GLN A 266 14.71 -7.51 13.53
C GLN A 266 13.95 -6.48 14.38
N HIS A 267 13.60 -5.37 13.73
CA HIS A 267 12.83 -4.25 14.28
C HIS A 267 11.64 -4.70 15.15
N HIS A 268 10.91 -5.74 14.73
CA HIS A 268 9.76 -6.27 15.47
C HIS A 268 10.13 -6.91 16.82
N ALA A 269 11.22 -7.67 16.91
CA ALA A 269 11.65 -8.29 18.17
C ALA A 269 12.06 -7.25 19.22
N ILE A 270 12.62 -6.13 18.77
CA ILE A 270 13.00 -4.99 19.62
C ILE A 270 11.75 -4.31 20.17
N LYS A 271 10.78 -4.00 19.30
CA LYS A 271 9.50 -3.43 19.73
C LYS A 271 8.81 -4.30 20.77
N LYS A 272 8.78 -5.62 20.52
CA LYS A 272 8.19 -6.60 21.45
C LYS A 272 8.89 -6.63 22.81
N ARG A 273 10.22 -6.43 22.86
CA ARG A 273 10.98 -6.27 24.11
C ARG A 273 10.79 -4.92 24.79
N LEU A 274 10.52 -3.86 24.02
CA LEU A 274 10.25 -2.52 24.52
C LEU A 274 8.82 -2.37 25.06
N MET A 275 7.88 -3.22 24.63
CA MET A 275 6.47 -3.16 25.04
C MET A 275 6.24 -2.98 26.55
N PRO A 276 6.90 -3.70 27.46
CA PRO A 276 6.69 -3.48 28.89
C PRO A 276 7.16 -2.11 29.37
N PHE A 277 8.22 -1.58 28.78
CA PHE A 277 8.70 -0.24 29.05
C PHE A 277 7.73 0.83 28.53
N ILE A 278 7.13 0.60 27.36
CA ILE A 278 6.06 1.46 26.82
C ILE A 278 4.83 1.42 27.72
N LEU A 279 4.39 0.24 28.19
CA LEU A 279 3.28 0.13 29.14
C LEU A 279 3.56 0.89 30.43
N MET A 280 4.78 0.79 30.97
CA MET A 280 5.18 1.57 32.14
C MET A 280 5.12 3.08 31.87
N GLN A 281 5.67 3.56 30.77
CA GLN A 281 5.64 5.00 30.42
C GLN A 281 4.22 5.53 30.32
N ILE A 282 3.35 4.84 29.57
CA ILE A 282 1.96 5.23 29.36
C ILE A 282 1.23 5.27 30.72
N THR A 283 1.38 4.22 31.53
CA THR A 283 0.63 4.09 32.79
C THR A 283 1.13 5.07 33.85
N LEU A 284 2.45 5.24 33.99
CA LEU A 284 3.01 6.19 34.96
C LEU A 284 2.69 7.64 34.59
N ALA A 285 2.68 7.99 33.30
CA ALA A 285 2.27 9.32 32.85
C ALA A 285 0.83 9.64 33.29
N TYR A 286 -0.07 8.66 33.20
CA TYR A 286 -1.45 8.81 33.68
C TYR A 286 -1.54 8.87 35.21
N LEU A 287 -0.88 7.95 35.91
CA LEU A 287 -0.93 7.87 37.37
C LEU A 287 -0.34 9.10 38.07
N CYS A 288 0.69 9.73 37.48
CA CYS A 288 1.35 10.90 38.06
C CYS A 288 0.68 12.24 37.69
N ASP A 289 -0.23 12.27 36.71
CA ASP A 289 -0.95 13.48 36.32
C ASP A 289 -2.35 13.52 36.95
N GLU A 290 -2.46 14.25 38.07
CA GLU A 290 -3.72 14.46 38.80
C GLU A 290 -4.80 15.19 37.96
N ASN A 291 -4.42 15.87 36.87
CA ASN A 291 -5.34 16.59 35.98
C ASN A 291 -5.66 15.82 34.70
N SER A 292 -5.24 14.56 34.60
CA SER A 292 -5.44 13.74 33.40
C SER A 292 -6.93 13.47 33.14
N VAL A 293 -7.52 14.21 32.20
CA VAL A 293 -8.88 13.95 31.73
C VAL A 293 -8.85 12.85 30.68
N SER A 294 -9.26 11.65 31.09
CA SER A 294 -9.46 10.51 30.22
C SER A 294 -10.87 10.51 29.63
N SER A 295 -10.99 10.43 28.30
CA SER A 295 -12.28 10.29 27.63
C SER A 295 -12.17 9.39 26.40
N PRO A 296 -12.92 8.27 26.35
CA PRO A 296 -12.89 7.37 25.20
C PRO A 296 -13.57 7.98 23.97
N VAL A 297 -14.36 9.05 24.12
CA VAL A 297 -15.23 9.57 23.06
C VAL A 297 -14.43 10.00 21.84
N LEU A 298 -13.36 10.78 22.03
CA LEU A 298 -12.61 11.31 20.90
C LEU A 298 -11.78 10.22 20.21
N PHE A 299 -11.20 9.29 20.99
CA PHE A 299 -10.54 8.09 20.48
C PHE A 299 -11.48 7.23 19.62
N LEU A 300 -12.68 6.92 20.14
CA LEU A 300 -13.66 6.10 19.45
C LEU A 300 -14.19 6.80 18.18
N ASN A 301 -14.38 8.12 18.23
CA ASN A 301 -14.79 8.89 17.05
C ASN A 301 -13.73 8.84 15.95
N GLU A 302 -12.45 8.97 16.30
CA GLU A 302 -11.35 8.86 15.35
C GLU A 302 -11.25 7.45 14.76
N TRP A 303 -11.35 6.40 15.59
CA TRP A 303 -11.39 5.03 15.09
C TRP A 303 -12.57 4.77 14.14
N LYS A 304 -13.78 5.20 14.51
CA LYS A 304 -14.97 5.08 13.66
C LYS A 304 -14.81 5.83 12.35
N ARG A 305 -14.20 7.02 12.37
CA ARG A 305 -13.89 7.80 11.17
C ARG A 305 -12.99 7.01 10.22
N ARG A 306 -11.92 6.39 10.72
CA ARG A 306 -11.00 5.59 9.89
C ARG A 306 -11.67 4.34 9.31
N VAL A 307 -12.47 3.64 10.10
CA VAL A 307 -13.25 2.47 9.63
C VAL A 307 -14.25 2.89 8.55
N GLU A 308 -14.97 4.00 8.76
CA GLU A 308 -15.92 4.50 7.77
C GLU A 308 -15.24 4.95 6.47
N GLU A 309 -14.09 5.61 6.57
CA GLU A 309 -13.27 5.98 5.40
C GLU A 309 -12.84 4.74 4.59
N TYR A 310 -12.42 3.68 5.27
CA TYR A 310 -12.11 2.40 4.63
C TYR A 310 -13.32 1.78 3.94
N ARG A 311 -14.48 1.70 4.62
CA ARG A 311 -15.71 1.12 4.05
C ARG A 311 -16.20 1.90 2.84
N GLN A 312 -16.11 3.23 2.87
CA GLN A 312 -16.47 4.08 1.73
C GLN A 312 -15.57 3.82 0.52
N LEU A 313 -14.28 3.58 0.74
CA LEU A 313 -13.35 3.23 -0.32
C LEU A 313 -13.58 1.82 -0.88
N GLU A 314 -13.84 0.82 -0.02
CA GLU A 314 -14.22 -0.52 -0.48
C GLU A 314 -15.51 -0.48 -1.32
N TYR A 315 -16.55 0.19 -0.81
CA TYR A 315 -17.80 0.37 -1.55
C TYR A 315 -17.59 1.10 -2.88
N HIS A 316 -16.73 2.13 -2.91
CA HIS A 316 -16.39 2.82 -4.14
C HIS A 316 -15.65 1.90 -5.12
N SER A 317 -14.74 1.06 -4.63
CA SER A 317 -14.02 0.05 -5.41
C SER A 317 -15.01 -0.93 -6.06
N ASP A 318 -15.94 -1.47 -5.28
CA ASP A 318 -16.98 -2.39 -5.77
C ASP A 318 -17.84 -1.75 -6.88
N LEU A 319 -18.25 -0.48 -6.69
CA LEU A 319 -18.99 0.27 -7.72
C LEU A 319 -18.18 0.47 -9.00
N LEU A 320 -16.88 0.72 -8.89
CA LEU A 320 -15.99 0.84 -10.04
C LEU A 320 -15.81 -0.50 -10.75
N GLU A 321 -15.70 -1.61 -10.00
CA GLU A 321 -15.61 -2.95 -10.57
C GLU A 321 -16.90 -3.34 -11.31
N MET A 322 -18.07 -3.06 -10.75
CA MET A 322 -19.35 -3.28 -11.43
C MET A 322 -19.43 -2.50 -12.75
N LYS A 323 -19.03 -1.23 -12.74
CA LYS A 323 -18.97 -0.41 -13.98
C LYS A 323 -17.96 -0.96 -14.98
N HIS A 324 -16.81 -1.44 -14.51
CA HIS A 324 -15.80 -2.05 -15.36
C HIS A 324 -16.34 -3.32 -16.06
N ILE A 325 -17.09 -4.16 -15.33
CA ILE A 325 -17.75 -5.36 -15.88
C ILE A 325 -18.79 -4.97 -16.93
N GLU A 326 -19.67 -4.00 -16.62
CA GLU A 326 -20.70 -3.51 -17.55
C GLU A 326 -20.08 -2.95 -18.84
N MET A 327 -19.04 -2.13 -18.70
CA MET A 327 -18.35 -1.50 -19.83
C MET A 327 -17.60 -2.53 -20.68
N SER A 328 -16.96 -3.51 -20.04
CA SER A 328 -16.30 -4.63 -20.72
C SER A 328 -17.30 -5.47 -21.52
N SER A 329 -18.49 -5.73 -20.95
CA SER A 329 -19.59 -6.39 -21.66
C SER A 329 -20.05 -5.58 -22.88
N SER A 330 -20.13 -4.26 -22.76
CA SER A 330 -20.51 -3.37 -23.86
C SER A 330 -19.48 -3.36 -25.00
N VAL A 331 -18.19 -3.34 -24.69
CA VAL A 331 -17.11 -3.52 -25.69
C VAL A 331 -17.23 -4.86 -26.39
N HIS A 332 -17.50 -5.94 -25.64
CA HIS A 332 -17.67 -7.27 -26.21
C HIS A 332 -18.87 -7.33 -27.18
N LYS A 333 -20.02 -6.77 -26.79
CA LYS A 333 -21.21 -6.68 -27.64
C LYS A 333 -20.96 -5.90 -28.93
N SER A 334 -20.30 -4.74 -28.86
CA SER A 334 -19.95 -3.99 -30.08
C SER A 334 -18.97 -4.75 -30.97
N ARG A 335 -18.00 -5.48 -30.39
CA ARG A 335 -17.10 -6.36 -31.17
C ARG A 335 -17.87 -7.48 -31.88
N GLN A 336 -18.87 -8.09 -31.24
CA GLN A 336 -19.74 -9.09 -31.88
C GLN A 336 -20.50 -8.49 -33.07
N ARG A 337 -21.14 -7.31 -32.89
CA ARG A 337 -21.85 -6.62 -34.00
C ARG A 337 -20.94 -6.25 -35.17
N ILE A 338 -19.74 -5.76 -34.90
CA ILE A 338 -18.75 -5.47 -35.95
C ILE A 338 -18.43 -6.74 -36.75
N ASN A 339 -18.26 -7.88 -36.08
CA ASN A 339 -18.01 -9.16 -36.76
C ASN A 339 -19.22 -9.62 -37.57
N GLU A 340 -20.44 -9.45 -37.05
CA GLU A 340 -21.68 -9.75 -37.78
C GLU A 340 -21.79 -8.90 -39.06
N PHE A 341 -21.57 -7.59 -38.96
CA PHE A 341 -21.57 -6.70 -40.12
C PHE A 341 -20.44 -7.01 -41.10
N ALA A 342 -19.25 -7.38 -40.63
CA ALA A 342 -18.15 -7.80 -41.50
C ALA A 342 -18.49 -9.08 -42.29
N ASN A 343 -19.17 -10.04 -41.65
CA ASN A 343 -19.66 -11.25 -42.32
C ASN A 343 -20.75 -10.92 -43.34
N GLN A 344 -21.71 -10.05 -42.99
CA GLN A 344 -22.72 -9.57 -43.93
C GLN A 344 -22.07 -8.85 -45.12
N LYS A 345 -21.10 -7.96 -44.88
CA LYS A 345 -20.32 -7.28 -45.93
C LYS A 345 -19.72 -8.29 -46.90
N LYS A 346 -19.09 -9.35 -46.40
CA LYS A 346 -18.50 -10.41 -47.22
C LYS A 346 -19.54 -11.05 -48.15
N HIS A 347 -20.70 -11.41 -47.64
CA HIS A 347 -21.78 -11.99 -48.44
C HIS A 347 -22.33 -11.03 -49.49
N ILE A 348 -22.48 -9.74 -49.16
CA ILE A 348 -22.92 -8.73 -50.13
C ILE A 348 -21.85 -8.49 -51.20
N GLN A 349 -20.57 -8.51 -50.82
CA GLN A 349 -19.45 -8.41 -51.76
C GLN A 349 -19.42 -9.60 -52.73
N GLU A 350 -19.65 -10.83 -52.24
CA GLU A 350 -19.77 -12.03 -53.08
C GLU A 350 -20.93 -11.90 -54.07
N ARG A 351 -22.10 -11.43 -53.61
CA ARG A 351 -23.25 -11.13 -54.49
C ARG A 351 -22.91 -10.09 -55.56
N LEU A 352 -22.23 -9.00 -55.19
CA LEU A 352 -21.78 -7.98 -56.13
C LEU A 352 -20.87 -8.58 -57.20
N ASN A 353 -19.88 -9.37 -56.80
CA ASN A 353 -18.93 -10.01 -57.72
C ASN A 353 -19.64 -10.95 -58.71
N ILE A 354 -20.66 -11.70 -58.25
CA ILE A 354 -21.47 -12.56 -59.12
C ILE A 354 -22.23 -11.73 -60.16
N GLU A 355 -22.90 -10.66 -59.76
CA GLU A 355 -23.64 -9.80 -60.70
C GLU A 355 -22.71 -9.07 -61.68
N MET A 356 -21.57 -8.60 -61.20
CA MET A 356 -20.51 -8.02 -62.04
C MET A 356 -19.98 -9.03 -63.06
N TYR A 357 -19.76 -10.29 -62.65
CA TYR A 357 -19.33 -11.35 -63.54
C TYR A 357 -20.39 -11.70 -64.59
N LYS A 358 -21.69 -11.70 -64.24
CA LYS A 358 -22.78 -11.87 -65.20
C LYS A 358 -22.79 -10.76 -66.26
N LEU A 359 -22.53 -9.51 -65.88
CA LEU A 359 -22.44 -8.41 -66.83
C LEU A 359 -21.20 -8.55 -67.73
N LYS A 360 -20.05 -8.91 -67.15
CA LYS A 360 -18.80 -9.19 -67.87
C LYS A 360 -18.95 -10.35 -68.87
N SER A 361 -19.56 -11.46 -68.46
CA SER A 361 -19.81 -12.60 -69.34
C SER A 361 -20.79 -12.27 -70.46
N THR A 362 -21.82 -11.47 -70.18
CA THR A 362 -22.73 -10.98 -71.22
C THR A 362 -21.98 -10.21 -72.31
N LEU A 363 -21.01 -9.37 -71.94
CA LEU A 363 -20.18 -8.63 -72.91
C LEU A 363 -19.27 -9.55 -73.72
N LEU A 364 -18.73 -10.62 -73.12
CA LEU A 364 -17.87 -11.58 -73.82
C LEU A 364 -18.58 -12.31 -74.98
N PHE A 365 -19.89 -12.56 -74.85
CA PHE A 365 -20.66 -13.35 -75.82
C PHE A 365 -21.54 -12.50 -76.76
N MET A 366 -21.59 -11.19 -76.56
CA MET A 366 -22.40 -10.26 -77.35
C MET A 366 -21.56 -9.53 -78.39
N ASP A 367 -22.18 -9.08 -79.49
CA ASP A 367 -21.52 -8.14 -80.40
C ASP A 367 -21.45 -6.74 -79.76
N ILE A 368 -20.31 -6.45 -79.11
CA ILE A 368 -20.08 -5.18 -78.42
C ILE A 368 -20.10 -3.99 -79.40
N ASN A 369 -19.94 -4.21 -80.71
CA ASN A 369 -19.95 -3.14 -81.73
C ASN A 369 -21.31 -2.45 -81.86
N GLU A 370 -22.40 -3.13 -81.49
CA GLU A 370 -23.76 -2.59 -81.59
C GLU A 370 -24.17 -1.76 -80.37
N LEU A 371 -23.40 -1.83 -79.28
CA LEU A 371 -23.71 -1.15 -78.03
C LEU A 371 -23.30 0.32 -78.06
N LYS A 372 -24.29 1.21 -77.94
CA LYS A 372 -24.12 2.67 -77.78
C LYS A 372 -24.35 3.06 -76.33
N ILE A 373 -23.27 3.17 -75.55
CA ILE A 373 -23.31 3.38 -74.10
C ILE A 373 -22.91 4.82 -73.74
N ASN A 374 -21.62 5.17 -73.89
CA ASN A 374 -21.08 6.53 -73.70
C ASN A 374 -19.73 6.67 -74.44
N GLN A 375 -19.13 7.87 -74.46
CA GLN A 375 -17.86 8.10 -75.17
C GLN A 375 -16.65 7.35 -74.56
N SER A 376 -16.68 7.05 -73.26
CA SER A 376 -15.64 6.28 -72.57
C SER A 376 -15.67 4.81 -73.02
N PHE A 377 -16.88 4.24 -73.06
CA PHE A 377 -17.16 2.89 -73.53
C PHE A 377 -16.68 2.69 -74.97
N GLU A 378 -16.92 3.66 -75.86
CA GLU A 378 -16.47 3.62 -77.25
C GLU A 378 -14.93 3.55 -77.37
N LYS A 379 -14.22 4.28 -76.51
CA LYS A 379 -12.74 4.24 -76.45
C LYS A 379 -12.25 2.89 -75.94
N HIS A 380 -12.77 2.43 -74.80
CA HIS A 380 -12.40 1.13 -74.23
C HIS A 380 -12.77 -0.03 -75.17
N ARG A 381 -13.89 0.06 -75.89
CA ARG A 381 -14.31 -0.94 -76.88
C ARG A 381 -13.33 -1.01 -78.03
N THR A 382 -12.91 0.14 -78.55
CA THR A 382 -11.95 0.21 -79.66
C THR A 382 -10.60 -0.41 -79.26
N GLU A 383 -10.14 -0.10 -78.05
CA GLU A 383 -8.90 -0.68 -77.51
C GLU A 383 -9.03 -2.19 -77.25
N TYR A 384 -10.17 -2.63 -76.70
CA TYR A 384 -10.49 -4.04 -76.49
C TYR A 384 -10.45 -4.83 -77.80
N ILE A 385 -11.14 -4.36 -78.85
CA ILE A 385 -11.16 -5.01 -80.17
C ILE A 385 -9.75 -5.08 -80.78
N HIS A 386 -8.97 -4.00 -80.64
CA HIS A 386 -7.60 -3.96 -81.15
C HIS A 386 -6.70 -4.99 -80.47
N ILE A 387 -6.80 -5.12 -79.15
CA ILE A 387 -6.00 -6.09 -78.38
C ILE A 387 -6.49 -7.51 -78.65
N GLN A 388 -7.80 -7.74 -78.78
CA GLN A 388 -8.37 -9.04 -79.14
C GLN A 388 -7.88 -9.50 -80.53
N LYS A 389 -7.84 -8.60 -81.52
CA LYS A 389 -7.27 -8.88 -82.85
C LYS A 389 -5.78 -9.25 -82.74
N LYS A 390 -5.02 -8.53 -81.92
CA LYS A 390 -3.60 -8.84 -81.66
C LYS A 390 -3.40 -10.18 -80.95
N LEU A 391 -4.29 -10.57 -80.04
CA LEU A 391 -4.26 -11.90 -79.39
C LEU A 391 -4.56 -13.01 -80.40
N ASN A 392 -5.57 -12.83 -81.25
CA ASN A 392 -5.89 -13.80 -82.31
C ASN A 392 -4.74 -13.95 -83.32
N GLN A 393 -4.03 -12.85 -83.64
CA GLN A 393 -2.82 -12.89 -84.47
C GLN A 393 -1.67 -13.65 -83.79
N LEU A 394 -1.43 -13.42 -82.50
CA LEU A 394 -0.41 -14.14 -81.72
C LEU A 394 -0.73 -15.63 -81.58
N ALA A 395 -2.00 -15.99 -81.42
CA ALA A 395 -2.46 -17.37 -81.38
C ALA A 395 -2.28 -18.08 -82.73
N ALA A 396 -2.59 -17.39 -83.84
CA ALA A 396 -2.42 -17.91 -85.20
C ALA A 396 -0.93 -18.04 -85.61
N SER A 397 -0.05 -17.16 -85.12
CA SER A 397 1.41 -17.33 -85.33
C SER A 397 1.96 -18.56 -84.60
N LYS A 398 1.36 -18.95 -83.46
CA LYS A 398 1.76 -20.12 -82.69
C LYS A 398 1.33 -21.45 -83.33
N SER A 399 0.24 -21.46 -84.12
CA SER A 399 -0.25 -22.65 -84.83
C SER A 399 0.47 -22.92 -86.16
N ASN A 400 1.12 -21.92 -86.74
CA ASN A 400 1.73 -22.02 -88.07
C ASN A 400 3.23 -22.41 -88.07
N GLU A 401 3.85 -22.67 -86.91
CA GLU A 401 5.30 -22.95 -86.79
C GLU A 401 5.67 -24.41 -86.39
N ILE A 402 4.83 -25.41 -86.71
CA ILE A 402 5.07 -26.82 -86.31
C ILE A 402 5.92 -27.64 -87.33
N LEU A 403 6.39 -27.06 -88.45
CA LEU A 403 7.20 -27.79 -89.42
C LEU A 403 8.55 -27.12 -89.67
N GLU A 404 9.59 -27.52 -88.92
CA GLU A 404 10.96 -27.73 -89.43
C GLU A 404 11.96 -28.12 -88.33
N THR A 405 12.78 -29.15 -88.62
CA THR A 405 13.71 -29.82 -87.69
C THR A 405 15.10 -29.20 -87.69
N SER A 406 15.46 -28.45 -86.64
CA SER A 406 16.85 -28.10 -86.26
C SER A 406 16.96 -27.79 -84.76
N LEU A 407 17.95 -28.36 -84.06
CA LEU A 407 18.11 -28.27 -82.60
C LEU A 407 18.38 -26.85 -82.07
N ILE A 408 19.08 -26.01 -82.86
CA ILE A 408 19.32 -24.60 -82.49
C ILE A 408 18.03 -23.79 -82.65
N LYS A 409 17.25 -24.08 -83.71
CA LYS A 409 15.91 -23.51 -83.89
C LYS A 409 14.96 -23.94 -82.76
N GLN A 410 15.09 -25.14 -82.19
CA GLN A 410 14.26 -25.56 -81.04
C GLN A 410 14.51 -24.74 -79.76
N PHE A 411 15.76 -24.32 -79.50
CA PHE A 411 16.08 -23.50 -78.33
C PHE A 411 15.64 -22.03 -78.51
N THR A 412 15.86 -21.46 -79.71
CA THR A 412 15.32 -20.13 -80.05
C THR A 412 13.79 -20.14 -80.10
N ASN A 413 13.16 -21.20 -80.62
CA ASN A 413 11.71 -21.33 -80.63
C ASN A 413 11.16 -21.50 -79.20
N LYS A 414 11.87 -22.14 -78.26
CA LYS A 414 11.45 -22.16 -76.84
C LYS A 414 11.51 -20.78 -76.19
N LEU A 415 12.57 -20.00 -76.42
CA LEU A 415 12.69 -18.63 -75.90
C LEU A 415 11.69 -17.67 -76.56
N LEU A 416 11.49 -17.77 -77.88
CA LEU A 416 10.47 -17.02 -78.61
C LEU A 416 9.07 -17.41 -78.17
N ASN A 417 8.79 -18.70 -77.97
CA ASN A 417 7.52 -19.16 -77.41
C ASN A 417 7.32 -18.70 -75.97
N MET A 418 8.39 -18.57 -75.17
CA MET A 418 8.33 -18.00 -73.82
C MET A 418 8.05 -16.48 -73.86
N SER A 419 8.67 -15.74 -74.79
CA SER A 419 8.38 -14.32 -75.02
C SER A 419 6.94 -14.12 -75.53
N VAL A 420 6.49 -14.93 -76.48
CA VAL A 420 5.13 -14.90 -77.02
C VAL A 420 4.10 -15.30 -75.98
N THR A 421 4.41 -16.25 -75.09
CA THR A 421 3.51 -16.61 -73.97
C THR A 421 3.45 -15.54 -72.88
N LEU A 422 4.56 -14.88 -72.56
CA LEU A 422 4.55 -13.72 -71.66
C LEU A 422 3.79 -12.54 -72.27
N ASP A 423 3.97 -12.25 -73.57
CA ASP A 423 3.21 -11.23 -74.29
C ASP A 423 1.73 -11.56 -74.39
N GLN A 424 1.39 -12.85 -74.57
CA GLN A 424 0.02 -13.34 -74.56
C GLN A 424 -0.62 -13.14 -73.19
N LEU A 425 0.04 -13.55 -72.10
CA LEU A 425 -0.43 -13.34 -70.73
C LEU A 425 -0.58 -11.85 -70.40
N GLY A 426 0.37 -11.01 -70.81
CA GLY A 426 0.28 -9.56 -70.64
C GLY A 426 -0.90 -8.95 -71.37
N LYS A 427 -1.22 -9.44 -72.58
CA LYS A 427 -2.38 -9.00 -73.35
C LYS A 427 -3.69 -9.56 -72.83
N GLU A 428 -3.74 -10.81 -72.37
CA GLU A 428 -4.91 -11.42 -71.73
C GLU A 428 -5.30 -10.64 -70.46
N LYS A 429 -4.30 -10.29 -69.63
CA LYS A 429 -4.52 -9.40 -68.47
C LYS A 429 -5.08 -8.03 -68.89
N LYS A 430 -4.53 -7.44 -69.95
CA LYS A 430 -5.01 -6.13 -70.47
C LYS A 430 -6.43 -6.21 -71.04
N VAL A 431 -6.81 -7.34 -71.65
CA VAL A 431 -8.18 -7.61 -72.11
C VAL A 431 -9.13 -7.68 -70.91
N ASP A 432 -8.74 -8.38 -69.85
CA ASP A 432 -9.53 -8.45 -68.63
C ASP A 432 -9.73 -7.08 -67.96
N GLU A 433 -8.68 -6.25 -67.89
CA GLU A 433 -8.74 -4.87 -67.37
C GLU A 433 -9.67 -3.98 -68.22
N LEU A 434 -9.66 -4.15 -69.54
CA LEU A 434 -10.55 -3.42 -70.45
C LEU A 434 -12.01 -3.88 -70.32
N LEU A 435 -12.25 -5.18 -70.12
CA LEU A 435 -13.59 -5.69 -69.85
C LEU A 435 -14.16 -5.14 -68.54
N GLU A 436 -13.34 -5.04 -67.49
CA GLU A 436 -13.75 -4.39 -66.24
C GLU A 436 -14.09 -2.90 -66.44
N SER A 437 -13.30 -2.21 -67.27
CA SER A 437 -13.53 -0.80 -67.61
C SER A 437 -14.83 -0.62 -68.41
N LEU A 438 -15.11 -1.52 -69.37
CA LEU A 438 -16.38 -1.54 -70.13
C LEU A 438 -17.59 -1.81 -69.23
N VAL A 439 -17.48 -2.74 -68.29
CA VAL A 439 -18.52 -3.02 -67.27
C VAL A 439 -18.78 -1.77 -66.43
N ARG A 440 -17.73 -1.05 -66.00
CA ARG A 440 -17.86 0.20 -65.22
C ARG A 440 -18.57 1.28 -66.02
N ASP A 441 -18.18 1.49 -67.28
CA ASP A 441 -18.83 2.47 -68.17
C ASP A 441 -20.32 2.17 -68.37
N ILE A 442 -20.73 0.90 -68.43
CA ILE A 442 -22.15 0.51 -68.51
C ILE A 442 -22.88 0.90 -67.24
N LEU A 443 -22.33 0.58 -66.06
CA LEU A 443 -22.94 0.92 -64.77
C LEU A 443 -23.18 2.43 -64.61
N ASP A 444 -22.23 3.23 -65.09
CA ASP A 444 -22.23 4.70 -65.00
C ASP A 444 -23.03 5.40 -66.10
N SER A 445 -23.41 4.70 -67.18
CA SER A 445 -24.18 5.27 -68.30
C SER A 445 -25.66 5.56 -67.97
N ASP A 446 -26.42 6.21 -68.86
CA ASP A 446 -27.89 6.27 -68.77
C ASP A 446 -28.58 5.36 -69.81
N SER A 447 -27.83 4.42 -70.39
CA SER A 447 -28.34 3.53 -71.43
C SER A 447 -29.40 2.54 -70.92
N ASP A 448 -30.34 2.17 -71.78
CA ASP A 448 -31.35 1.13 -71.50
C ASP A 448 -30.76 -0.29 -71.47
N PHE A 449 -29.51 -0.46 -71.93
CA PHE A 449 -28.83 -1.74 -71.94
C PHE A 449 -28.72 -2.32 -70.53
N LYS A 450 -29.29 -3.52 -70.34
CA LYS A 450 -29.29 -4.26 -69.06
C LYS A 450 -29.66 -3.38 -67.85
N ARG A 451 -30.61 -2.45 -68.03
CA ARG A 451 -31.05 -1.49 -66.99
C ARG A 451 -31.40 -2.15 -65.66
N ALA A 452 -32.08 -3.31 -65.67
CA ALA A 452 -32.42 -4.06 -64.46
C ALA A 452 -31.18 -4.52 -63.68
N ASP A 453 -30.18 -5.09 -64.37
CA ASP A 453 -28.92 -5.55 -63.77
C ASP A 453 -28.14 -4.37 -63.17
N ARG A 454 -28.13 -3.21 -63.87
CA ARG A 454 -27.50 -1.97 -63.40
C ARG A 454 -28.15 -1.43 -62.12
N ILE A 455 -29.48 -1.42 -62.05
CA ILE A 455 -30.22 -0.99 -60.85
C ILE A 455 -29.92 -1.95 -59.70
N GLY A 456 -29.92 -3.26 -59.94
CA GLY A 456 -29.57 -4.27 -58.94
C GLY A 456 -28.15 -4.10 -58.39
N ILE A 457 -27.15 -3.88 -59.26
CA ILE A 457 -25.77 -3.62 -58.85
C ILE A 457 -25.65 -2.33 -58.05
N LYS A 458 -26.30 -1.23 -58.46
CA LYS A 458 -26.32 0.02 -57.69
C LYS A 458 -26.96 -0.15 -56.32
N GLN A 459 -28.01 -0.96 -56.21
CA GLN A 459 -28.64 -1.29 -54.93
C GLN A 459 -27.69 -2.08 -54.02
N ILE A 460 -27.00 -3.10 -54.55
CA ILE A 460 -25.99 -3.88 -53.79
C ILE A 460 -24.83 -2.98 -53.34
N GLN A 461 -24.37 -2.07 -54.19
CA GLN A 461 -23.34 -1.08 -53.83
C GLN A 461 -23.81 -0.16 -52.70
N LYS A 462 -25.08 0.27 -52.72
CA LYS A 462 -25.68 1.03 -51.62
C LYS A 462 -25.75 0.23 -50.33
N GLU A 463 -26.15 -1.04 -50.40
CA GLU A 463 -26.13 -1.95 -49.23
C GLU A 463 -24.72 -2.08 -48.64
N LEU A 464 -23.67 -2.15 -49.47
CA LEU A 464 -22.28 -2.14 -49.00
C LEU A 464 -21.90 -0.84 -48.29
N THR A 465 -22.26 0.32 -48.86
CA THR A 465 -21.97 1.61 -48.21
C THR A 465 -22.71 1.77 -46.89
N ASP A 466 -23.95 1.26 -46.79
CA ASP A 466 -24.74 1.28 -45.56
C ASP A 466 -24.09 0.39 -44.48
N ILE A 467 -23.62 -0.82 -44.84
CA ILE A 467 -22.89 -1.69 -43.91
C ILE A 467 -21.57 -1.06 -43.46
N ASP A 468 -20.82 -0.43 -44.36
CA ASP A 468 -19.58 0.25 -44.00
C ASP A 468 -19.82 1.37 -43.00
N PHE A 469 -20.90 2.14 -43.18
CA PHE A 469 -21.33 3.14 -42.22
C PHE A 469 -21.71 2.53 -40.85
N MET A 470 -22.41 1.38 -40.83
CA MET A 470 -22.74 0.68 -39.57
C MET A 470 -21.49 0.17 -38.85
N ILE A 471 -20.51 -0.38 -39.57
CA ILE A 471 -19.22 -0.81 -39.02
C ILE A 471 -18.46 0.39 -38.43
N GLU A 472 -18.40 1.51 -39.13
CA GLU A 472 -17.73 2.72 -38.64
C GLU A 472 -18.41 3.24 -37.36
N THR A 473 -19.74 3.23 -37.33
CA THR A 473 -20.54 3.67 -36.18
C THR A 473 -20.29 2.79 -34.95
N GLU A 474 -20.34 1.46 -35.10
CA GLU A 474 -20.02 0.54 -33.99
C GLU A 474 -18.56 0.64 -33.54
N ASN A 475 -17.61 0.88 -34.45
CA ASN A 475 -16.22 1.14 -34.07
C ASN A 475 -16.07 2.42 -33.23
N LYS A 476 -16.82 3.48 -33.54
CA LYS A 476 -16.85 4.70 -32.71
C LYS A 476 -17.42 4.43 -31.33
N ILE A 477 -18.51 3.66 -31.23
CA ILE A 477 -19.12 3.25 -29.95
C ILE A 477 -18.12 2.42 -29.12
N LYS A 478 -17.51 1.40 -29.74
CA LYS A 478 -16.48 0.57 -29.11
C LYS A 478 -15.31 1.40 -28.59
N SER A 479 -14.78 2.32 -29.41
CA SER A 479 -13.66 3.19 -29.01
C SER A 479 -14.04 4.11 -27.84
N LYS A 480 -15.28 4.58 -27.77
CA LYS A 480 -15.78 5.35 -26.62
C LYS A 480 -15.73 4.51 -25.35
N TYR A 481 -16.27 3.29 -25.37
CA TYR A 481 -16.25 2.39 -24.22
C TYR A 481 -14.84 1.96 -23.82
N GLU A 482 -13.94 1.72 -24.78
CA GLU A 482 -12.52 1.43 -24.50
C GLU A 482 -11.82 2.60 -23.79
N LYS A 483 -12.10 3.85 -24.20
CA LYS A 483 -11.58 5.04 -23.50
C LYS A 483 -12.13 5.16 -22.08
N GLU A 484 -13.39 4.83 -21.86
CA GLU A 484 -14.00 4.82 -20.53
C GLU A 484 -13.42 3.70 -19.65
N LEU A 485 -13.16 2.51 -20.20
CA LEU A 485 -12.46 1.43 -19.50
C LEU A 485 -11.06 1.84 -19.04
N ILE A 486 -10.29 2.53 -19.87
CA ILE A 486 -8.95 3.02 -19.49
C ILE A 486 -9.05 3.94 -18.27
N LYS A 487 -10.04 4.85 -18.24
CA LYS A 487 -10.26 5.74 -17.10
C LYS A 487 -10.71 4.97 -15.85
N LEU A 488 -11.62 4.00 -16.00
CA LEU A 488 -12.06 3.16 -14.89
C LEU A 488 -10.90 2.35 -14.29
N ASN A 489 -10.00 1.81 -15.13
CA ASN A 489 -8.83 1.09 -14.65
C ASN A 489 -7.85 1.97 -13.87
N GLN A 490 -7.68 3.23 -14.29
CA GLN A 490 -6.89 4.20 -13.52
C GLN A 490 -7.54 4.49 -12.16
N GLN A 491 -8.86 4.70 -12.14
CA GLN A 491 -9.61 4.93 -10.89
C GLN A 491 -9.56 3.71 -9.96
N LEU A 492 -9.68 2.49 -10.50
CA LEU A 492 -9.54 1.25 -9.73
C LEU A 492 -8.15 1.12 -9.13
N GLN A 493 -7.11 1.43 -9.90
CA GLN A 493 -5.73 1.40 -9.40
C GLN A 493 -5.53 2.43 -8.28
N GLU A 494 -5.96 3.68 -8.48
CA GLU A 494 -5.90 4.72 -7.46
C GLU A 494 -6.67 4.35 -6.19
N CYS A 495 -7.86 3.74 -6.34
CA CYS A 495 -8.68 3.28 -5.21
C CYS A 495 -8.00 2.13 -4.47
N SER A 496 -7.49 1.11 -5.19
CA SER A 496 -6.72 0.00 -4.62
C SER A 496 -5.51 0.49 -3.84
N ASP A 497 -4.76 1.46 -4.38
CA ASP A 497 -3.56 1.99 -3.73
C ASP A 497 -3.91 2.74 -2.43
N LYS A 498 -5.03 3.49 -2.42
CA LYS A 498 -5.57 4.12 -1.21
C LYS A 498 -6.04 3.10 -0.17
N VAL A 499 -6.75 2.04 -0.59
CA VAL A 499 -7.17 0.94 0.29
C VAL A 499 -5.95 0.32 0.96
N LYS A 500 -4.92 -0.06 0.19
CA LYS A 500 -3.67 -0.61 0.73
C LYS A 500 -2.94 0.37 1.66
N GLN A 501 -2.97 1.66 1.35
CA GLN A 501 -2.39 2.67 2.23
C GLN A 501 -3.10 2.68 3.59
N ILE A 502 -4.42 2.72 3.61
CA ILE A 502 -5.20 2.69 4.86
C ILE A 502 -4.98 1.38 5.62
N GLU A 503 -4.91 0.24 4.93
CA GLU A 503 -4.60 -1.07 5.56
C GLU A 503 -3.21 -1.09 6.22
N ASN A 504 -2.23 -0.44 5.60
CA ASN A 504 -0.87 -0.35 6.15
C ASN A 504 -0.79 0.60 7.36
N GLU A 505 -1.54 1.70 7.31
CA GLU A 505 -1.59 2.71 8.37
C GLU A 505 -2.44 2.25 9.56
N ASN A 506 -3.45 1.39 9.33
CA ASN A 506 -4.41 0.96 10.34
C ASN A 506 -4.43 -0.56 10.47
N TYR A 507 -3.62 -1.06 11.40
CA TYR A 507 -3.53 -2.48 11.67
C TYR A 507 -4.90 -3.10 12.04
N GLY A 508 -5.23 -4.23 11.42
CA GLY A 508 -6.47 -4.97 11.65
C GLY A 508 -7.72 -4.36 11.01
N ILE A 509 -7.65 -3.22 10.31
CA ILE A 509 -8.84 -2.53 9.79
C ILE A 509 -9.64 -3.37 8.78
N LYS A 510 -8.96 -4.22 8.02
CA LYS A 510 -9.57 -5.15 7.07
C LYS A 510 -10.39 -6.24 7.76
N GLU A 511 -9.84 -6.84 8.82
CA GLU A 511 -10.50 -7.87 9.63
C GLU A 511 -11.76 -7.27 10.27
N VAL A 512 -11.62 -6.04 10.78
CA VAL A 512 -12.69 -5.25 11.36
C VAL A 512 -13.81 -5.00 10.36
N ALA A 513 -13.49 -4.48 9.18
CA ALA A 513 -14.49 -4.16 8.16
C ALA A 513 -15.29 -5.39 7.68
N GLN A 514 -14.66 -6.57 7.67
CA GLN A 514 -15.31 -7.84 7.30
C GLN A 514 -16.22 -8.41 8.39
N SER A 515 -16.04 -7.99 9.64
CA SER A 515 -16.81 -8.49 10.79
C SER A 515 -18.09 -7.68 11.09
N ILE A 516 -18.29 -6.54 10.41
CA ILE A 516 -19.43 -5.61 10.56
C ILE A 516 -20.39 -5.74 9.39
#